data_AF-A0A1T1GCD7-F1
#
_entry.id   AF-A0A1T1GCD7-F1
#
_cell.length_a   1.000
_cell.length_b   1.000
_cell.length_c   1.000
_cell.angle_alpha   90.00
_cell.angle_beta   90.00
_cell.angle_gamma   90.00
#
_symmetry.space_group_name_H-M   'P 1'
#
loop_
_entity.id
_entity.type
_entity.pdbx_description
1 polymer ?
#
loop_
_entity_poly.entity_id
_entity_poly.type
_entity_poly.pdbx_seq_one_letter_code
_entity_poly.pdbx_strand_id
1 'polypeptide(L)'
;SPLKLIYPEADIPVLQVSIPRNVPISFYWQLGQALRPLRAQNILIMGSGAATHNLSYFNPRMGIDQPIMPMSEQFIRWLNQTVTEGNREGLEQYLQAPFGRENHPSPEHYVPLLVSAGAAHDPKGYV
;
A
#
# COMPACT_ATOMS: atom_id res chain seq x y z
N SER A 1 14.36 -5.82 2.57
CA SER A 1 13.12 -5.18 3.07
C SER A 1 13.31 -3.68 3.03
N PRO A 2 12.23 -2.87 2.93
CA PRO A 2 12.32 -1.41 3.02
C PRO A 2 13.08 -0.93 4.26
N LEU A 3 12.95 -1.62 5.39
CA LEU A 3 13.67 -1.31 6.63
C LEU A 3 15.20 -1.39 6.50
N LYS A 4 15.77 -2.27 5.67
CA LYS A 4 17.23 -2.28 5.44
C LYS A 4 17.74 -1.01 4.76
N LEU A 5 16.87 -0.31 4.01
CA LEU A 5 17.21 0.93 3.34
C LEU A 5 17.01 2.14 4.26
N ILE A 6 16.00 2.09 5.14
CA ILE A 6 15.63 3.20 6.04
C ILE A 6 16.43 3.15 7.38
N TYR A 7 16.68 1.96 7.91
CA TYR A 7 17.38 1.69 9.17
C TYR A 7 18.45 0.60 8.95
N PRO A 8 19.58 0.92 8.28
CA PRO A 8 20.59 -0.07 7.89
C PRO A 8 21.25 -0.79 9.07
N GLU A 9 21.40 -0.11 10.22
CA GLU A 9 22.02 -0.66 11.43
C GLU A 9 21.09 -1.59 12.23
N ALA A 10 19.81 -1.69 11.85
CA ALA A 10 18.81 -2.53 12.52
C ALA A 10 18.69 -2.27 14.04
N ASP A 11 18.79 -1.01 14.44
CA ASP A 11 18.79 -0.51 15.82
C ASP A 11 17.39 -0.22 16.38
N ILE A 12 16.34 -0.43 15.58
CA ILE A 12 14.94 -0.31 15.99
C ILE A 12 14.27 -1.68 16.18
N PRO A 13 13.55 -1.92 17.29
CA PRO A 13 12.77 -3.14 17.47
C PRO A 13 11.65 -3.25 16.43
N VAL A 14 11.45 -4.44 15.87
CA VAL A 14 10.44 -4.70 14.83
C VAL A 14 9.50 -5.81 15.27
N LEU A 15 8.19 -5.53 15.20
CA LEU A 15 7.13 -6.53 15.31
C LEU A 15 6.49 -6.73 13.93
N GLN A 16 6.48 -7.97 13.45
CA GLN A 16 5.81 -8.32 12.20
C GLN A 16 4.36 -8.70 12.47
N VAL A 17 3.44 -8.09 11.72
CA VAL A 17 2.00 -8.38 11.79
C VAL A 17 1.56 -8.93 10.45
N SER A 18 0.95 -10.12 10.48
CA SER A 18 0.37 -10.75 9.29
C SER A 18 -0.93 -10.07 8.89
N ILE A 19 -1.21 -10.04 7.59
CA ILE A 19 -2.47 -9.54 7.03
C ILE A 19 -3.48 -10.69 6.97
N PRO A 20 -4.69 -10.54 7.55
CA PRO A 20 -5.71 -11.58 7.48
C PRO A 20 -6.20 -11.76 6.04
N ARG A 21 -6.53 -13.01 5.67
CA ARG A 21 -7.14 -13.34 4.37
C ARG A 21 -8.65 -13.48 4.51
N ASN A 22 -9.36 -13.40 3.39
CA ASN A 22 -10.81 -13.61 3.30
C ASN A 22 -11.65 -12.63 4.15
N VAL A 23 -11.16 -11.40 4.32
CA VAL A 23 -11.89 -10.29 4.96
C VAL A 23 -12.28 -9.24 3.91
N PRO A 24 -13.34 -8.44 4.15
CA PRO A 24 -13.70 -7.32 3.28
C PRO A 24 -12.58 -6.27 3.19
N ILE A 25 -12.47 -5.55 2.07
CA ILE A 25 -11.45 -4.50 1.88
C ILE A 25 -11.51 -3.42 2.97
N SER A 26 -12.71 -3.05 3.42
CA SER A 26 -12.90 -2.08 4.51
C SER A 26 -12.30 -2.50 5.85
N PHE A 27 -12.09 -3.81 6.07
CA PHE A 27 -11.44 -4.32 7.28
C PHE A 27 -10.02 -3.77 7.45
N TYR A 28 -9.25 -3.64 6.37
CA TYR A 28 -7.87 -3.17 6.45
C TYR A 28 -7.77 -1.71 6.89
N TRP A 29 -8.72 -0.87 6.46
CA TRP A 29 -8.83 0.50 6.96
C TRP A 29 -9.17 0.54 8.45
N GLN A 30 -10.13 -0.29 8.88
CA GLN A 30 -10.51 -0.42 10.29
C GLN A 30 -9.36 -0.93 11.16
N LEU A 31 -8.56 -1.88 10.65
CA LEU A 31 -7.34 -2.35 11.30
C LEU A 31 -6.35 -1.20 11.49
N GLY A 32 -6.14 -0.37 10.46
CA GLY A 32 -5.34 0.85 10.58
C GLY A 32 -5.84 1.77 11.68
N GLN A 33 -7.15 2.02 11.75
CA GLN A 33 -7.75 2.85 12.80
C GLN A 33 -7.54 2.26 14.20
N ALA A 34 -7.66 0.94 14.35
CA ALA A 34 -7.43 0.25 15.62
C ALA A 34 -5.96 0.36 16.08
N LEU A 35 -5.02 0.42 15.13
CA LEU A 35 -3.59 0.59 15.41
C LEU A 35 -3.20 2.06 15.66
N ARG A 36 -3.96 3.04 15.15
CA ARG A 36 -3.66 4.47 15.24
C ARG A 36 -3.23 4.95 16.64
N PRO A 37 -3.83 4.54 17.77
CA PRO A 37 -3.41 4.98 19.10
C PRO A 37 -1.95 4.68 19.44
N LEU A 38 -1.35 3.65 18.84
CA LEU A 38 0.07 3.31 19.03
C LEU A 38 1.01 4.42 18.54
N ARG A 39 0.58 5.25 17.58
CA ARG A 39 1.38 6.39 17.10
C ARG A 39 1.65 7.40 18.20
N ALA A 40 0.71 7.60 19.12
CA ALA A 40 0.90 8.47 20.28
C ALA A 40 1.91 7.91 21.30
N GLN A 41 2.29 6.64 21.15
CA GLN A 41 3.29 5.94 21.98
C GLN A 41 4.64 5.81 21.26
N ASN A 42 4.90 6.65 20.25
CA ASN A 42 6.13 6.64 19.46
C ASN A 42 6.38 5.32 18.69
N ILE A 43 5.30 4.64 18.27
CA ILE A 43 5.37 3.43 17.44
C ILE A 43 5.14 3.81 15.97
N LEU A 44 6.10 3.45 15.11
CA LEU A 44 5.97 3.55 13.66
C LEU A 44 5.10 2.40 13.13
N ILE A 45 4.01 2.74 12.45
CA ILE A 45 3.19 1.79 11.70
C ILE A 45 3.64 1.87 10.24
N MET A 46 4.14 0.75 9.71
CA MET A 46 4.64 0.64 8.34
C MET A 46 3.90 -0.47 7.59
N GLY A 47 3.19 -0.12 6.51
CA GLY A 47 2.74 -1.05 5.50
C GLY A 47 3.78 -1.21 4.39
N SER A 48 4.14 -2.45 4.06
CA SER A 48 5.04 -2.76 2.95
C SER A 48 4.26 -3.54 1.90
N GLY A 49 4.17 -3.00 0.69
CA GLY A 49 3.44 -3.58 -0.44
C GLY A 49 4.00 -3.09 -1.77
N ALA A 50 3.17 -3.04 -2.81
CA ALA A 50 3.55 -2.52 -4.11
C ALA A 50 2.39 -1.71 -4.73
N ALA A 51 2.72 -0.59 -5.38
CA ALA A 51 1.73 0.22 -6.10
C ALA A 51 1.11 -0.53 -7.29
N THR A 52 1.80 -1.52 -7.84
CA THR A 52 1.30 -2.42 -8.89
C THR A 52 1.87 -3.81 -8.63
N HIS A 53 1.06 -4.85 -8.77
CA HIS A 53 1.48 -6.24 -8.56
C HIS A 53 0.68 -7.21 -9.43
N ASN A 54 1.08 -7.32 -10.69
CA ASN A 54 0.59 -8.36 -11.59
C ASN A 54 1.74 -9.07 -12.29
N LEU A 55 2.03 -10.28 -11.82
CA LEU A 55 3.13 -11.10 -12.33
C LEU A 55 2.81 -11.72 -13.70
N SER A 56 1.58 -11.67 -14.20
CA SER A 56 1.28 -12.16 -15.55
C SER A 56 1.97 -11.34 -16.64
N TYR A 57 2.31 -10.09 -16.34
CA TYR A 57 3.09 -9.20 -17.22
C TYR A 57 4.60 -9.28 -16.96
N PHE A 58 5.03 -9.99 -15.91
CA PHE A 58 6.44 -10.11 -15.59
C PHE A 58 7.12 -11.08 -16.56
N ASN A 59 8.10 -10.59 -17.30
CA ASN A 59 8.95 -11.40 -18.16
C ASN A 59 10.41 -11.29 -17.68
N PRO A 60 10.98 -12.33 -17.05
CA PRO A 60 12.35 -12.28 -16.51
C PRO A 60 13.43 -12.21 -17.60
N ARG A 61 13.07 -12.40 -18.87
CA ARG A 61 14.00 -12.24 -20.01
C ARG A 61 14.10 -10.79 -20.48
N MET A 62 13.18 -9.93 -20.06
CA MET A 62 13.25 -8.50 -20.33
C MET A 62 14.19 -7.86 -19.31
N GLY A 63 15.09 -6.99 -19.77
CA GLY A 63 15.98 -6.23 -18.88
C GLY A 63 15.21 -5.27 -17.97
N ILE A 64 15.87 -4.74 -16.94
CA ILE A 64 15.24 -3.84 -15.96
C ILE A 64 14.86 -2.46 -16.53
N ASP A 65 15.38 -2.11 -17.70
CA ASP A 65 15.16 -0.81 -18.35
C ASP A 65 13.92 -0.78 -19.27
N GLN A 66 12.92 -1.64 -19.01
CA GLN A 66 11.67 -1.58 -19.76
C GLN A 66 10.87 -0.32 -19.42
N PRO A 67 10.20 0.29 -20.41
CA PRO A 67 9.26 1.36 -20.12
C PRO A 67 8.11 0.84 -19.24
N ILE A 68 7.60 1.71 -18.36
CA ILE A 68 6.41 1.42 -17.57
C ILE A 68 5.24 1.14 -18.51
N MET A 69 4.48 0.09 -18.25
CA MET A 69 3.28 -0.22 -19.02
C MET A 69 2.25 0.91 -18.89
N PRO A 70 1.59 1.36 -19.98
CA PRO A 70 0.61 2.46 -19.91
C PRO A 70 -0.53 2.24 -18.92
N MET A 71 -0.93 0.98 -18.69
CA MET A 71 -1.96 0.63 -17.69
C MET A 71 -1.48 0.83 -16.26
N SER A 72 -0.23 0.47 -15.96
CA SER A 72 0.40 0.69 -14.65
C SER A 72 0.63 2.17 -14.40
N GLU A 73 1.06 2.91 -15.42
CA GLU A 73 1.27 4.35 -15.31
C GLU A 73 -0.04 5.10 -14.98
N GLN A 74 -1.15 4.73 -15.64
CA GLN A 74 -2.47 5.31 -15.34
C GLN A 74 -2.97 4.98 -13.94
N PHE A 75 -2.79 3.73 -13.48
CA PHE A 75 -3.14 3.35 -12.12
C PHE A 75 -2.30 4.08 -11.08
N ILE A 76 -0.98 4.19 -11.30
CA ILE A 76 -0.07 4.91 -10.39
C ILE A 76 -0.44 6.39 -10.29
N ARG A 77 -0.77 7.05 -11.41
CA ARG A 77 -1.26 8.44 -11.39
C ARG A 77 -2.54 8.57 -10.56
N TRP A 78 -3.52 7.71 -10.81
CA TRP A 78 -4.76 7.68 -10.02
C TRP A 78 -4.47 7.43 -8.53
N LEU A 79 -3.61 6.47 -8.21
CA LEU A 79 -3.28 6.10 -6.84
C LEU A 79 -2.62 7.26 -6.08
N ASN A 80 -1.63 7.91 -6.71
CA ASN A 80 -0.95 9.07 -6.13
C ASN A 80 -1.93 10.20 -5.81
N GLN A 81 -2.82 10.54 -6.75
CA GLN A 81 -3.85 11.55 -6.52
C GLN A 81 -4.79 11.14 -5.38
N THR A 82 -5.33 9.92 -5.43
CA THR A 82 -6.28 9.39 -4.44
C THR A 82 -5.69 9.39 -3.01
N VAL A 83 -4.41 8.99 -2.87
CA VAL A 83 -3.69 9.03 -1.59
C VAL A 83 -3.50 10.48 -1.12
N THR A 84 -3.02 11.36 -1.99
CA THR A 84 -2.72 12.77 -1.63
C THR A 84 -3.98 13.54 -1.23
N GLU A 85 -5.12 13.23 -1.84
CA GLU A 85 -6.41 13.82 -1.48
C GLU A 85 -6.99 13.23 -0.19
N GLY A 86 -6.44 12.13 0.33
CA GLY A 86 -6.99 11.40 1.46
C GLY A 86 -8.33 10.72 1.12
N ASN A 87 -8.55 10.40 -0.16
CA ASN A 87 -9.81 9.85 -0.64
C ASN A 87 -9.97 8.38 -0.25
N ARG A 88 -10.49 8.16 0.97
CA ARG A 88 -10.75 6.83 1.52
C ARG A 88 -11.61 5.97 0.61
N GLU A 89 -12.71 6.51 0.08
CA GLU A 89 -13.65 5.73 -0.74
C GLU A 89 -12.96 5.21 -2.00
N GLY A 90 -12.20 6.07 -2.69
CA GLY A 90 -11.38 5.68 -3.84
C GLY A 90 -10.37 4.59 -3.48
N LEU A 91 -9.70 4.70 -2.34
CA LEU A 91 -8.74 3.69 -1.88
C LEU A 91 -9.41 2.33 -1.57
N GLU A 92 -10.59 2.32 -0.94
CA GLU A 92 -11.34 1.09 -0.67
C GLU A 92 -11.95 0.48 -1.94
N GLN A 93 -12.25 1.29 -2.96
CA GLN A 93 -12.86 0.88 -4.23
C GLN A 93 -11.85 0.75 -5.38
N TYR A 94 -10.55 0.56 -5.09
CA TYR A 94 -9.47 0.56 -6.08
C TYR A 94 -9.65 -0.40 -7.27
N LEU A 95 -10.47 -1.45 -7.15
CA LEU A 95 -10.79 -2.33 -8.27
C LEU A 95 -11.63 -1.65 -9.37
N GLN A 96 -12.25 -0.51 -9.06
CA GLN A 96 -12.98 0.34 -10.01
C GLN A 96 -12.09 1.44 -10.60
N ALA A 97 -10.86 1.59 -10.11
CA ALA A 97 -9.89 2.52 -10.65
C ALA A 97 -9.46 2.13 -12.08
N PRO A 98 -8.86 3.05 -12.85
CA PRO A 98 -8.26 2.73 -14.12
C PRO A 98 -7.26 1.56 -13.98
N PHE A 99 -7.58 0.42 -14.60
CA PHE A 99 -6.75 -0.79 -14.57
C PHE A 99 -6.53 -1.38 -13.16
N GLY A 100 -7.48 -1.19 -12.24
CA GLY A 100 -7.34 -1.66 -10.85
C GLY A 100 -7.16 -3.18 -10.72
N ARG A 101 -7.97 -3.96 -11.45
CA ARG A 101 -7.89 -5.43 -11.46
C ARG A 101 -6.63 -5.92 -12.17
N GLU A 102 -6.21 -5.22 -13.21
CA GLU A 102 -5.03 -5.53 -14.00
C GLU A 102 -3.74 -5.24 -13.22
N ASN A 103 -3.73 -4.21 -12.37
CA ASN A 103 -2.59 -3.94 -11.51
C ASN A 103 -2.59 -4.81 -10.25
N HIS A 104 -3.76 -5.27 -9.80
CA HIS A 104 -3.90 -6.10 -8.60
C HIS A 104 -4.93 -7.22 -8.80
N PRO A 105 -4.51 -8.38 -9.35
CA PRO A 105 -5.35 -9.57 -9.46
C PRO A 105 -5.79 -10.11 -8.10
N SER A 106 -5.00 -9.81 -7.06
CA SER A 106 -5.25 -10.16 -5.67
C SER A 106 -4.81 -9.00 -4.75
N PRO A 107 -5.42 -8.86 -3.56
CA PRO A 107 -5.32 -7.63 -2.77
C PRO A 107 -4.06 -7.53 -1.91
N GLU A 108 -3.28 -8.60 -1.76
CA GLU A 108 -2.26 -8.76 -0.71
C GLU A 108 -1.10 -7.75 -0.77
N HIS A 109 -0.75 -7.24 -1.95
CA HIS A 109 0.27 -6.19 -2.11
C HIS A 109 -0.31 -4.77 -2.04
N TYR A 110 -1.63 -4.61 -2.12
CA TYR A 110 -2.32 -3.33 -2.02
C TYR A 110 -2.77 -3.01 -0.60
N VAL A 111 -3.34 -3.98 0.12
CA VAL A 111 -3.95 -3.76 1.44
C VAL A 111 -3.03 -3.22 2.55
N PRO A 112 -1.68 -3.40 2.52
CA PRO A 112 -0.81 -2.70 3.46
C PRO A 112 -0.93 -1.16 3.38
N LEU A 113 -1.28 -0.61 2.22
CA LEU A 113 -1.56 0.83 2.06
C LEU A 113 -2.80 1.24 2.87
N LEU A 114 -3.88 0.46 2.81
CA LEU A 114 -5.13 0.76 3.53
C LEU A 114 -4.94 0.73 5.04
N VAL A 115 -4.12 -0.19 5.56
CA VAL A 115 -3.76 -0.23 6.98
C VAL A 115 -2.98 1.04 7.36
N SER A 116 -2.00 1.43 6.54
CA SER A 116 -1.18 2.61 6.82
C SER A 116 -1.99 3.91 6.76
N ALA A 117 -2.86 4.06 5.76
CA ALA A 117 -3.75 5.20 5.61
C ALA A 117 -4.80 5.28 6.74
N GLY A 118 -5.39 4.13 7.11
CA GLY A 118 -6.31 4.05 8.26
C GLY A 118 -5.64 4.41 9.59
N ALA A 119 -4.33 4.17 9.71
CA ALA A 119 -3.54 4.54 10.89
C ALA A 119 -3.11 6.02 10.92
N ALA A 120 -3.20 6.76 9.80
CA ALA A 120 -2.84 8.17 9.73
C ALA A 120 -3.82 9.04 10.54
N HIS A 121 -3.34 10.15 11.11
CA HIS A 121 -4.18 11.11 11.87
C HIS A 121 -5.02 11.96 10.90
N ASP A 122 -4.36 12.46 9.86
CA ASP A 122 -4.98 12.96 8.63
C ASP A 122 -4.74 11.91 7.53
N PRO A 123 -5.79 11.44 6.83
CA PRO A 123 -5.65 10.55 5.68
C PRO A 123 -4.70 11.07 4.58
N LYS A 124 -4.48 12.38 4.49
CA LYS A 124 -3.51 13.01 3.58
C LYS A 124 -2.05 12.85 4.01
N GLY A 125 -1.81 12.38 5.25
CA GLY A 125 -0.49 12.37 5.88
C GLY A 125 -0.11 13.73 6.47
N TYR A 126 1.13 13.87 6.93
CA TYR A 126 1.70 15.19 7.22
C TYR A 126 2.15 15.78 5.89
N VAL A 127 1.46 16.83 5.45
CA VAL A 127 1.86 17.64 4.28
C VAL A 127 2.81 18.73 4.74
#